data_AF-A0A1Y5ZUC3-F1
#
_entry.id   AF-A0A1Y5ZUC3-F1
#
_cell.length_a   1.000
_cell.length_b   1.000
_cell.length_c   1.000
_cell.angle_alpha   90.00
_cell.angle_beta   90.00
_cell.angle_gamma   90.00
#
_symmetry.space_group_name_H-M   'P 1'
#
loop_
_entity.id
_entity.type
_entity.pdbx_description
1 polymer ?
#
loop_
_entity_poly.entity_id
_entity_poly.type
_entity_poly.pdbx_seq_one_letter_code
_entity_poly.pdbx_strand_id
1 'polypeptide(L)'
;MLVVTGCEKSENKVQVNETIEQLDEAPEVTEKEAKKIVKKSVDAIANAFNEMEKENGWSRNNPGDLGTAKKGVKGLVSDKFVEKELPGLLDTFNRSRETDMLPFPIHIEPDVRITYSQKNDVLKIETLTLANDMGNEAQMWEFVLVYIDGKWLMDRWSSNTSVDLNLTKEEAKELLRVQGFKNVSFVREENSVNKKYIFKESNGVVAVDAKNSVITHNVDDEEQEKVTKKDFVQEQETVKGNDSSTYTSSKKETSSTVSKTKVLNELAALENQEKHINAISTNDIVNEIEENYQLWDNKLNEIYSTLKNTMSADAFQSLKTKQVAWVKEKESKVKAIAMDENNGTMKYIEAADEKYKMTKERCYELVNGYMN
;
A
#
# COMPACT_ATOMS: atom_id res chain seq x y z
N MET A 1 34.41 78.92 -65.79
CA MET A 1 33.39 79.08 -64.73
C MET A 1 33.53 77.85 -63.83
N LEU A 2 34.15 77.87 -62.64
CA LEU A 2 33.72 78.52 -61.36
C LEU A 2 32.24 78.20 -61.09
N VAL A 3 31.77 77.53 -60.02
CA VAL A 3 32.20 77.42 -58.59
C VAL A 3 31.61 76.09 -58.00
N VAL A 4 32.37 75.19 -57.34
CA VAL A 4 32.48 74.87 -55.86
C VAL A 4 31.14 74.91 -55.07
N THR A 5 30.68 73.97 -54.22
CA THR A 5 31.12 73.31 -52.95
C THR A 5 29.99 72.29 -52.61
N GLY A 6 30.11 71.10 -52.02
CA GLY A 6 30.90 70.62 -50.88
C GLY A 6 29.98 70.29 -49.69
N CYS A 7 29.83 69.01 -49.31
CA CYS A 7 29.86 68.49 -47.92
C CYS A 7 29.49 66.99 -47.83
N GLU A 8 30.42 66.20 -47.28
CA GLU A 8 30.25 64.85 -46.78
C GLU A 8 29.27 64.79 -45.60
N LYS A 9 28.50 63.71 -45.50
CA LYS A 9 28.15 63.09 -44.22
C LYS A 9 28.11 61.57 -44.39
N SER A 10 29.07 60.91 -43.74
CA SER A 10 28.98 59.49 -43.39
C SER A 10 27.85 59.31 -42.38
N GLU A 11 26.85 58.50 -42.70
CA GLU A 11 25.97 57.92 -41.68
C GLU A 11 26.05 56.39 -41.75
N ASN A 12 26.89 55.89 -40.86
CA ASN A 12 26.91 54.51 -40.42
C ASN A 12 25.71 54.32 -39.50
N LYS A 13 24.63 53.66 -39.94
CA LYS A 13 23.53 53.22 -39.08
C LYS A 13 23.10 51.80 -39.45
N VAL A 14 23.79 50.88 -38.78
CA VAL A 14 23.23 49.71 -38.08
C VAL A 14 22.00 49.10 -38.77
N GLN A 15 22.23 48.01 -39.51
CA GLN A 15 21.20 47.01 -39.72
C GLN A 15 20.72 46.55 -38.35
N VAL A 16 19.53 46.99 -37.96
CA VAL A 16 18.77 46.34 -36.90
C VAL A 16 18.40 44.98 -37.47
N ASN A 17 19.22 43.98 -37.18
CA ASN A 17 18.77 42.60 -37.20
C ASN A 17 17.72 42.51 -36.08
N GLU A 18 16.46 42.76 -36.44
CA GLU A 18 15.34 42.16 -35.72
C GLU A 18 15.48 40.65 -35.92
N THR A 19 16.31 40.03 -35.10
CA THR A 19 16.08 38.64 -34.71
C THR A 19 14.75 38.70 -33.97
N ILE A 20 13.67 38.50 -34.71
CA ILE A 20 12.41 38.06 -34.14
C ILE A 20 12.78 36.74 -33.45
N GLU A 21 12.99 36.77 -32.14
CA GLU A 21 12.92 35.57 -31.32
C GLU A 21 11.55 34.96 -31.64
N GLN A 22 11.54 33.93 -32.49
CA GLN A 22 10.44 33.00 -32.53
C GLN A 22 10.36 32.45 -31.11
N LEU A 23 9.48 33.03 -30.28
CA LEU A 23 9.02 32.34 -29.08
C LEU A 23 8.47 31.02 -29.60
N ASP A 24 9.20 29.94 -29.34
CA ASP A 24 8.76 28.58 -29.67
C ASP A 24 7.39 28.39 -29.01
N GLU A 25 6.34 28.45 -29.83
CA GLU A 25 5.00 28.12 -29.37
C GLU A 25 5.04 26.70 -28.81
N ALA A 26 4.48 26.52 -27.61
CA ALA A 26 4.52 25.24 -26.94
C ALA A 26 3.86 24.17 -27.84
N PRO A 27 4.54 23.04 -28.09
CA PRO A 27 3.98 22.00 -28.93
C PRO A 27 2.70 21.46 -28.31
N GLU A 28 1.72 21.08 -29.15
CA GLU A 28 0.51 20.42 -28.70
C GLU A 28 0.87 19.08 -28.05
N VAL A 29 0.37 18.84 -26.84
CA VAL A 29 0.67 17.67 -26.03
C VAL A 29 -0.43 16.62 -26.20
N THR A 30 -0.07 15.44 -26.67
CA THR A 30 -0.96 14.27 -26.68
C THR A 30 -1.07 13.64 -25.29
N GLU A 31 -2.10 12.81 -25.05
CA GLU A 31 -2.25 12.07 -23.79
C GLU A 31 -0.99 11.25 -23.44
N LYS A 32 -0.43 10.55 -24.43
CA LYS A 32 0.78 9.75 -24.27
C LYS A 32 1.98 10.61 -23.87
N GLU A 33 2.08 11.82 -24.41
CA GLU A 33 3.12 12.77 -24.04
C GLU A 33 2.89 13.35 -22.65
N ALA A 34 1.65 13.69 -22.28
CA ALA A 34 1.30 14.16 -20.95
C ALA A 34 1.72 13.14 -19.87
N LYS A 35 1.39 11.85 -20.05
CA LYS A 35 1.81 10.75 -19.15
C LYS A 35 3.34 10.71 -18.98
N LYS A 36 4.07 10.89 -20.09
CA LYS A 36 5.53 10.86 -20.11
C LYS A 36 6.14 12.11 -19.47
N ILE A 37 5.56 13.29 -19.73
CA ILE A 37 6.00 14.57 -19.20
C ILE A 37 5.88 14.55 -17.67
N VAL A 38 4.70 14.24 -17.12
CA VAL A 38 4.49 14.29 -15.67
C VAL A 38 5.41 13.33 -14.91
N LYS A 39 5.52 12.07 -15.36
CA LYS A 39 6.44 11.08 -14.77
C LYS A 39 7.88 11.59 -14.77
N LYS A 40 8.37 12.00 -15.94
CA LYS A 40 9.75 12.49 -16.09
C LYS A 40 10.03 13.75 -15.27
N SER A 41 9.09 14.68 -15.19
CA SER A 41 9.28 15.92 -14.45
C SER A 41 9.36 15.65 -12.94
N VAL A 42 8.50 14.79 -12.40
CA VAL A 42 8.55 14.39 -10.98
C VAL A 42 9.83 13.62 -10.68
N ASP A 43 10.17 12.61 -11.50
CA ASP A 43 11.38 11.81 -11.33
C ASP A 43 12.65 12.66 -11.39
N ALA A 44 12.71 13.63 -12.32
CA ALA A 44 13.87 14.51 -12.44
C ALA A 44 14.08 15.37 -11.19
N ILE A 45 12.99 15.88 -10.59
CA ILE A 45 13.08 16.67 -9.36
C ILE A 45 13.53 15.77 -8.19
N ALA A 46 12.92 14.59 -8.03
CA ALA A 46 13.31 13.64 -6.99
C ALA A 46 14.79 13.23 -7.12
N ASN A 47 15.24 12.91 -8.33
CA ASN A 47 16.63 12.56 -8.60
C ASN A 47 17.59 13.71 -8.32
N ALA A 48 17.24 14.96 -8.69
CA ALA A 48 18.06 16.12 -8.37
C ALA A 48 18.24 16.29 -6.85
N PHE A 49 17.20 16.03 -6.06
CA PHE A 49 17.32 16.05 -4.59
C PHE A 49 18.21 14.92 -4.06
N ASN A 50 18.07 13.70 -4.59
CA ASN A 50 18.92 12.57 -4.21
C ASN A 50 20.40 12.83 -4.55
N GLU A 51 20.68 13.41 -5.72
CA GLU A 51 22.03 13.81 -6.14
C GLU A 51 22.59 14.89 -5.22
N MET A 52 21.82 15.96 -4.95
CA MET A 52 22.25 17.02 -4.04
C MET A 52 22.53 16.50 -2.63
N GLU A 53 21.69 15.59 -2.11
CA GLU A 53 21.92 14.97 -0.81
C GLU A 53 23.25 14.24 -0.75
N LYS A 54 23.51 13.41 -1.78
CA LYS A 54 24.74 12.63 -1.86
C LYS A 54 25.98 13.53 -2.02
N GLU A 55 25.93 14.51 -2.91
CA GLU A 55 27.07 15.39 -3.22
C GLU A 55 27.42 16.34 -2.08
N ASN A 56 26.41 16.81 -1.35
CA ASN A 56 26.59 17.80 -0.29
C ASN A 56 26.59 17.18 1.11
N GLY A 57 26.50 15.84 1.20
CA GLY A 57 26.47 15.09 2.45
C GLY A 57 25.31 15.52 3.34
N TRP A 58 24.15 15.78 2.74
CA TRP A 58 22.99 16.18 3.52
C TRP A 58 22.56 15.04 4.43
N SER A 59 22.27 15.39 5.68
CA SER A 59 21.94 14.43 6.73
C SER A 59 21.17 15.14 7.84
N ARG A 60 20.80 14.39 8.89
CA ARG A 60 20.17 14.98 10.08
C ARG A 60 20.97 16.13 10.70
N ASN A 61 22.30 16.00 10.71
CA ASN A 61 23.20 17.00 11.30
C ASN A 61 23.68 18.05 10.28
N ASN A 62 23.32 17.87 9.01
CA ASN A 62 23.69 18.76 7.91
C ASN A 62 22.48 18.87 6.95
N PRO A 63 21.40 19.58 7.34
CA PRO A 63 20.19 19.64 6.53
C PRO A 63 20.47 20.37 5.21
N GLY A 64 19.68 20.03 4.19
CA GLY A 64 19.81 20.66 2.89
C GLY A 64 19.43 22.14 2.93
N ASP A 65 20.19 22.96 2.22
CA ASP A 65 20.03 24.40 2.17
C ASP A 65 19.34 24.86 0.88
N LEU A 66 18.61 25.97 0.98
CA LEU A 66 17.83 26.50 -0.14
C LEU A 66 18.71 27.00 -1.29
N GLY A 67 19.94 27.45 -1.03
CA GLY A 67 20.84 27.96 -2.06
C GLY A 67 21.31 26.85 -3.00
N THR A 68 21.68 25.71 -2.43
CA THR A 68 22.03 24.49 -3.17
C THR A 68 20.80 23.90 -3.85
N ALA A 69 19.66 23.80 -3.13
CA ALA A 69 18.40 23.31 -3.70
C ALA A 69 17.99 24.09 -4.95
N LYS A 70 18.06 25.43 -4.91
CA LYS A 70 17.77 26.31 -6.06
C LYS A 70 18.65 26.03 -7.28
N LYS A 71 19.93 25.70 -7.06
CA LYS A 71 20.85 25.38 -8.15
C LYS A 71 20.56 24.01 -8.74
N GLY A 72 20.27 23.01 -7.92
CA GLY A 72 20.03 21.64 -8.38
C GLY A 72 18.74 21.46 -9.17
N VAL A 73 17.68 22.21 -8.84
CA VAL A 73 16.40 22.15 -9.58
C VAL A 73 16.36 23.04 -10.83
N LYS A 74 17.44 23.79 -11.11
CA LYS A 74 17.48 24.75 -12.22
C LYS A 74 17.22 24.05 -13.56
N GLY A 75 16.24 24.55 -14.31
CA GLY A 75 15.85 23.98 -15.61
C GLY A 75 14.98 22.72 -15.51
N LEU A 76 14.54 22.35 -14.31
CA LEU A 76 13.49 21.35 -14.06
C LEU A 76 12.16 22.00 -13.64
N VAL A 77 12.25 23.15 -12.98
CA VAL A 77 11.11 23.87 -12.39
C VAL A 77 11.13 25.35 -12.81
N SER A 78 9.97 26.01 -12.73
CA SER A 78 9.85 27.45 -12.99
C SER A 78 10.36 28.29 -11.81
N ASP A 79 10.61 29.59 -12.05
CA ASP A 79 10.94 30.54 -10.97
C ASP A 79 9.84 30.60 -9.90
N LYS A 80 8.58 30.50 -10.32
CA LYS A 80 7.44 30.49 -9.41
C LYS A 80 7.42 29.24 -8.52
N PHE A 81 7.81 28.08 -9.03
CA PHE A 81 7.98 26.88 -8.21
C PHE A 81 9.11 27.09 -7.18
N VAL A 82 10.24 27.67 -7.60
CA VAL A 82 11.37 27.99 -6.71
C VAL A 82 10.95 28.92 -5.58
N GLU A 83 10.09 29.90 -5.86
CA GLU A 83 9.62 30.84 -4.86
C GLU A 83 8.57 30.25 -3.91
N LYS A 84 7.65 29.42 -4.42
CA LYS A 84 6.44 29.03 -3.70
C LYS A 84 6.44 27.60 -3.18
N GLU A 85 6.99 26.66 -3.94
CA GLU A 85 6.93 25.22 -3.64
C GLU A 85 8.23 24.72 -3.02
N LEU A 86 9.37 25.16 -3.56
CA LEU A 86 10.70 24.64 -3.18
C LEU A 86 11.02 24.79 -1.68
N PRO A 87 10.69 25.90 -0.99
CA PRO A 87 10.97 26.00 0.45
C PRO A 87 10.23 24.95 1.28
N GLY A 88 8.94 24.72 1.00
CA GLY A 88 8.13 23.72 1.70
C GLY A 88 8.54 22.29 1.34
N LEU A 89 8.88 22.05 0.06
CA LEU A 89 9.43 20.78 -0.39
C LEU A 89 10.75 20.45 0.30
N LEU A 90 11.67 21.41 0.40
CA LEU A 90 12.96 21.23 1.06
C LEU A 90 12.81 20.98 2.57
N ASP A 91 11.90 21.70 3.24
CA ASP A 91 11.58 21.45 4.65
C ASP A 91 11.07 20.02 4.85
N THR A 92 10.11 19.60 4.02
CA THR A 92 9.54 18.25 4.08
C THR A 92 10.61 17.20 3.76
N PHE A 93 11.47 17.43 2.76
CA PHE A 93 12.60 16.57 2.44
C PHE A 93 13.56 16.44 3.62
N ASN A 94 13.90 17.55 4.27
CA ASN A 94 14.77 17.53 5.43
C ASN A 94 14.20 16.73 6.60
N ARG A 95 12.87 16.80 6.80
CA ARG A 95 12.14 16.03 7.82
C ARG A 95 11.93 14.56 7.44
N SER A 96 11.77 14.26 6.16
CA SER A 96 11.50 12.89 5.66
C SER A 96 12.61 11.89 5.98
N ARG A 97 13.82 12.36 6.26
CA ARG A 97 14.95 11.52 6.69
C ARG A 97 14.74 10.84 8.03
N GLU A 98 13.75 11.26 8.80
CA GLU A 98 13.35 10.58 10.04
C GLU A 98 12.36 9.43 9.79
N THR A 99 11.78 9.35 8.58
CA THR A 99 10.62 8.50 8.28
C THR A 99 10.75 7.68 6.99
N ASP A 100 11.90 7.70 6.30
CA ASP A 100 12.15 7.08 4.99
C ASP A 100 11.07 7.38 3.92
N MET A 101 10.29 8.45 4.12
CA MET A 101 9.11 8.78 3.31
C MET A 101 9.41 9.99 2.44
N LEU A 102 9.91 9.74 1.22
CA LEU A 102 10.26 10.80 0.29
C LEU A 102 9.07 11.74 0.02
N PRO A 103 9.27 13.07 0.02
CA PRO A 103 8.19 14.06 -0.12
C PRO A 103 7.74 14.27 -1.57
N PHE A 104 8.12 13.37 -2.47
CA PHE A 104 7.90 13.51 -3.90
C PHE A 104 6.76 12.58 -4.35
N PRO A 105 5.89 13.03 -5.28
CA PRO A 105 4.82 12.19 -5.82
C PRO A 105 5.30 11.15 -6.84
N ILE A 106 6.32 10.36 -6.51
CA ILE A 106 6.97 9.39 -7.43
C ILE A 106 6.11 8.16 -7.75
N HIS A 107 5.04 7.92 -6.98
CA HIS A 107 4.13 6.78 -7.14
C HIS A 107 2.82 7.16 -7.83
N ILE A 108 2.84 8.19 -8.67
CA ILE A 108 1.67 8.56 -9.48
C ILE A 108 1.40 7.54 -10.58
N GLU A 109 0.12 7.34 -10.87
CA GLU A 109 -0.38 6.31 -11.80
C GLU A 109 -1.17 6.92 -12.97
N PRO A 110 -0.52 7.68 -13.87
CA PRO A 110 -1.19 8.28 -15.03
C PRO A 110 -1.61 7.26 -16.09
N ASP A 111 -1.18 5.99 -15.95
CA ASP A 111 -1.70 4.90 -16.76
C ASP A 111 -3.09 4.44 -16.28
N VAL A 112 -3.35 4.53 -14.97
CA VAL A 112 -4.67 4.23 -14.39
C VAL A 112 -5.64 5.36 -14.69
N ARG A 113 -5.29 6.61 -14.35
CA ARG A 113 -6.13 7.78 -14.62
C ARG A 113 -5.28 8.98 -15.00
N ILE A 114 -5.63 9.61 -16.10
CA ILE A 114 -5.10 10.91 -16.49
C ILE A 114 -6.21 11.81 -17.04
N THR A 115 -6.20 13.06 -16.61
CA THR A 115 -6.83 14.17 -17.33
C THR A 115 -5.75 15.18 -17.65
N TYR A 116 -5.87 15.87 -18.77
CA TYR A 116 -4.93 16.93 -19.09
C TYR A 116 -5.61 18.02 -19.92
N SER A 117 -5.11 19.24 -19.78
CA SER A 117 -5.52 20.37 -20.61
C SER A 117 -4.32 21.25 -20.88
N GLN A 118 -4.21 21.74 -22.11
CA GLN A 118 -3.18 22.67 -22.51
C GLN A 118 -3.84 23.97 -22.94
N LYS A 119 -3.32 25.09 -22.45
CA LYS A 119 -3.67 26.43 -22.90
C LYS A 119 -2.38 27.19 -23.14
N ASN A 120 -2.05 27.39 -24.42
CA ASN A 120 -0.79 27.98 -24.86
C ASN A 120 0.42 27.23 -24.25
N ASP A 121 1.22 27.94 -23.47
CA ASP A 121 2.40 27.54 -22.75
C ASP A 121 2.12 26.92 -21.37
N VAL A 122 0.86 26.71 -21.00
CA VAL A 122 0.47 26.10 -19.72
C VAL A 122 -0.16 24.73 -19.94
N LEU A 123 0.43 23.70 -19.36
CA LEU A 123 -0.07 22.33 -19.34
C LEU A 123 -0.50 21.97 -17.92
N LYS A 124 -1.76 21.57 -17.78
CA LYS A 124 -2.30 21.02 -16.53
C LYS A 124 -2.54 19.53 -16.71
N ILE A 125 -2.09 18.74 -15.74
CA ILE A 125 -2.26 17.28 -15.71
C ILE A 125 -2.81 16.91 -14.36
N GLU A 126 -3.87 16.10 -14.32
CA GLU A 126 -4.34 15.47 -13.10
C GLU A 126 -4.22 13.96 -13.20
N THR A 127 -3.80 13.34 -12.11
CA THR A 127 -3.68 11.89 -11.96
C THR A 127 -3.84 11.53 -10.49
N LEU A 128 -3.44 10.34 -10.08
CA LEU A 128 -3.60 9.87 -8.72
C LEU A 128 -2.39 9.07 -8.24
N THR A 129 -2.22 9.02 -6.93
CA THR A 129 -1.51 7.93 -6.25
C THR A 129 -2.56 6.96 -5.72
N LEU A 130 -2.27 5.67 -5.80
CA LEU A 130 -3.14 4.63 -5.28
C LEU A 130 -2.96 4.44 -3.77
N ALA A 131 -3.97 3.88 -3.13
CA ALA A 131 -3.83 3.38 -1.78
C ALA A 131 -2.86 2.19 -1.76
N ASN A 132 -2.16 2.02 -0.63
CA ASN A 132 -1.20 0.94 -0.46
C ASN A 132 -1.39 0.22 0.87
N ASP A 133 -0.70 -0.91 1.02
CA ASP A 133 -0.78 -1.77 2.20
C ASP A 133 -0.16 -1.15 3.46
N MET A 134 0.51 0.00 3.33
CA MET A 134 1.04 0.79 4.44
C MET A 134 0.00 1.75 5.04
N GLY A 135 -1.24 1.70 4.56
CA GLY A 135 -2.33 2.56 5.04
C GLY A 135 -2.31 3.96 4.43
N ASN A 136 -1.49 4.22 3.40
CA ASN A 136 -1.59 5.47 2.67
C ASN A 136 -2.88 5.47 1.86
N GLU A 137 -3.66 6.52 2.03
CA GLU A 137 -4.87 6.73 1.25
C GLU A 137 -4.52 7.18 -0.17
N ALA A 138 -5.40 6.84 -1.12
CA ALA A 138 -5.28 7.36 -2.47
C ALA A 138 -5.43 8.88 -2.50
N GLN A 139 -4.66 9.55 -3.37
CA GLN A 139 -4.68 11.00 -3.49
C GLN A 139 -4.84 11.40 -4.95
N MET A 140 -5.63 12.44 -5.19
CA MET A 140 -5.67 13.10 -6.49
C MET A 140 -4.56 14.14 -6.52
N TRP A 141 -3.79 14.14 -7.60
CA TRP A 141 -2.70 15.07 -7.83
C TRP A 141 -3.00 15.97 -9.01
N GLU A 142 -2.78 17.27 -8.84
CA GLU A 142 -2.75 18.25 -9.92
C GLU A 142 -1.30 18.71 -10.12
N PHE A 143 -0.85 18.70 -11.38
CA PHE A 143 0.44 19.20 -11.82
C PHE A 143 0.23 20.32 -12.84
N VAL A 144 0.92 21.44 -12.65
CA VAL A 144 0.94 22.57 -13.57
C VAL A 144 2.36 22.70 -14.09
N LEU A 145 2.52 22.66 -15.40
CA LEU A 145 3.77 22.86 -16.10
C LEU A 145 3.68 24.07 -17.04
N VAL A 146 4.80 24.76 -17.21
CA VAL A 146 4.96 25.89 -18.12
C VAL A 146 6.03 25.59 -19.15
N TYR A 147 5.80 25.99 -20.40
CA TYR A 147 6.75 25.81 -21.50
C TYR A 147 7.68 27.02 -21.58
N ILE A 148 8.96 26.81 -21.28
CA ILE A 148 9.99 27.85 -21.27
C ILE A 148 11.23 27.30 -21.97
N ASP A 149 11.79 28.07 -22.91
CA ASP A 149 13.03 27.75 -23.63
C ASP A 149 13.08 26.33 -24.20
N GLY A 150 11.98 25.92 -24.85
CA GLY A 150 11.88 24.62 -25.50
C GLY A 150 11.54 23.44 -24.58
N LYS A 151 11.26 23.68 -23.29
CA LYS A 151 11.04 22.62 -22.28
C LYS A 151 9.83 22.89 -21.39
N TRP A 152 9.15 21.80 -21.01
CA TRP A 152 8.12 21.83 -19.96
C TRP A 152 8.79 21.79 -18.58
N LEU A 153 8.59 22.84 -17.79
CA LEU A 153 9.09 22.98 -16.42
C LEU A 153 7.93 22.87 -15.43
N MET A 154 8.15 22.20 -14.29
CA MET A 154 7.14 22.14 -13.24
C MET A 154 6.94 23.52 -12.61
N ASP A 155 5.71 24.03 -12.63
CA ASP A 155 5.32 25.33 -12.02
C ASP A 155 4.70 25.14 -10.64
N ARG A 156 3.93 24.07 -10.47
CA ARG A 156 3.30 23.69 -9.19
C ARG A 156 2.86 22.23 -9.24
N TRP A 157 2.86 21.57 -8.08
CA TRP A 157 2.00 20.41 -7.84
C TRP A 157 1.20 20.58 -6.56
N SER A 158 0.11 19.85 -6.44
CA SER A 158 -0.65 19.77 -5.19
C SER A 158 -1.44 18.47 -5.15
N SER A 159 -1.67 17.94 -3.96
CA SER A 159 -2.55 16.80 -3.76
C SER A 159 -3.73 17.14 -2.89
N ASN A 160 -4.80 16.37 -3.06
CA ASN A 160 -5.89 16.28 -2.10
C ASN A 160 -6.25 14.81 -1.89
N THR A 161 -6.60 14.48 -0.65
CA THR A 161 -7.22 13.19 -0.35
C THR A 161 -8.64 13.22 -0.90
N SER A 162 -8.92 12.38 -1.91
CA SER A 162 -10.27 12.27 -2.44
C SER A 162 -11.14 11.51 -1.45
N VAL A 163 -12.30 12.09 -1.09
CA VAL A 163 -13.31 11.39 -0.27
C VAL A 163 -13.93 10.22 -1.04
N ASP A 164 -13.86 10.25 -2.38
CA ASP A 164 -14.35 9.19 -3.28
C ASP A 164 -13.73 9.29 -4.69
N LEU A 165 -12.83 8.37 -5.02
CA LEU A 165 -12.18 8.29 -6.33
C LEU A 165 -13.15 7.97 -7.47
N ASN A 166 -14.29 7.34 -7.18
CA ASN A 166 -15.23 6.84 -8.18
C ASN A 166 -14.51 6.10 -9.33
N LEU A 167 -13.64 5.16 -9.01
CA LEU A 167 -12.95 4.37 -10.02
C LEU A 167 -13.96 3.69 -10.93
N THR A 168 -13.67 3.66 -12.23
CA THR A 168 -14.38 2.83 -13.18
C THR A 168 -13.83 1.40 -13.13
N LYS A 169 -14.58 0.45 -13.69
CA LYS A 169 -14.14 -0.95 -13.84
C LYS A 169 -12.82 -1.06 -14.62
N GLU A 170 -12.64 -0.26 -15.67
CA GLU A 170 -11.42 -0.30 -16.49
C GLU A 170 -10.23 0.29 -15.73
N GLU A 171 -10.44 1.36 -14.96
CA GLU A 171 -9.40 1.90 -14.07
C GLU A 171 -9.02 0.91 -12.97
N ALA A 172 -10.01 0.21 -12.37
CA ALA A 172 -9.75 -0.84 -11.40
C ALA A 172 -8.95 -2.02 -11.99
N LYS A 173 -9.22 -2.37 -13.26
CA LYS A 173 -8.44 -3.39 -13.97
C LYS A 173 -7.01 -2.92 -14.24
N GLU A 174 -6.85 -1.66 -14.66
CA GLU A 174 -5.53 -1.07 -14.95
C GLU A 174 -4.71 -0.89 -13.68
N LEU A 175 -5.36 -0.54 -12.56
CA LEU A 175 -4.79 -0.52 -11.21
C LEU A 175 -4.16 -1.88 -10.86
N LEU A 176 -4.90 -2.97 -11.03
CA LEU A 176 -4.35 -4.31 -10.80
C LEU A 176 -3.15 -4.58 -11.71
N ARG A 177 -3.19 -4.15 -12.97
CA ARG A 177 -2.07 -4.30 -13.91
C ARG A 177 -0.82 -3.56 -13.44
N VAL A 178 -0.93 -2.31 -13.00
CA VAL A 178 0.23 -1.53 -12.52
C VAL A 178 0.78 -2.07 -11.20
N GLN A 179 -0.07 -2.67 -10.36
CA GLN A 179 0.31 -3.38 -9.13
C GLN A 179 0.86 -4.81 -9.38
N GLY A 180 1.05 -5.20 -10.64
CA GLY A 180 1.74 -6.44 -11.01
C GLY A 180 0.86 -7.69 -11.13
N PHE A 181 -0.46 -7.57 -10.96
CA PHE A 181 -1.40 -8.67 -11.17
C PHE A 181 -1.43 -9.05 -12.65
N LYS A 182 -1.49 -10.36 -12.92
CA LYS A 182 -1.46 -10.90 -14.29
C LYS A 182 -2.74 -11.66 -14.61
N ASN A 183 -3.21 -11.54 -15.85
CA ASN A 183 -4.36 -12.27 -16.39
C ASN A 183 -5.65 -12.11 -15.57
N VAL A 184 -5.90 -10.91 -15.07
CA VAL A 184 -7.13 -10.62 -14.31
C VAL A 184 -8.35 -10.59 -15.23
N SER A 185 -9.42 -11.30 -14.85
CA SER A 185 -10.69 -11.28 -15.57
C SER A 185 -11.81 -10.78 -14.66
N PHE A 186 -12.58 -9.80 -15.13
CA PHE A 186 -13.71 -9.26 -14.38
C PHE A 186 -14.76 -10.35 -14.11
N VAL A 187 -15.29 -10.36 -12.88
CA VAL A 187 -16.32 -11.31 -12.43
C VAL A 187 -17.65 -10.59 -12.23
N ARG A 188 -17.69 -9.62 -11.32
CA ARG A 188 -18.92 -8.91 -10.93
C ARG A 188 -18.62 -7.55 -10.28
N GLU A 189 -19.65 -6.72 -10.19
CA GLU A 189 -19.67 -5.51 -9.36
C GLU A 189 -20.42 -5.84 -8.06
N GLU A 190 -19.89 -5.40 -6.93
CA GLU A 190 -20.53 -5.55 -5.63
C GLU A 190 -20.86 -4.16 -5.07
N ASN A 191 -22.14 -3.91 -4.87
CA ASN A 191 -22.64 -2.67 -4.30
C ASN A 191 -22.91 -2.87 -2.80
N SER A 192 -21.82 -2.85 -2.02
CA SER A 192 -21.85 -2.90 -0.56
C SER A 192 -21.89 -1.46 0.02
N VAL A 193 -21.22 -1.19 1.16
CA VAL A 193 -21.02 0.16 1.69
C VAL A 193 -20.26 1.05 0.69
N ASN A 194 -19.24 0.48 0.03
CA ASN A 194 -18.58 1.06 -1.14
C ASN A 194 -18.76 0.12 -2.34
N LYS A 195 -18.77 0.69 -3.55
CA LYS A 195 -18.74 -0.08 -4.80
C LYS A 195 -17.40 -0.80 -4.91
N LYS A 196 -17.42 -2.10 -5.21
CA LYS A 196 -16.21 -2.91 -5.44
C LYS A 196 -16.28 -3.62 -6.79
N TYR A 197 -15.15 -3.72 -7.46
CA TYR A 197 -14.99 -4.51 -8.67
C TYR A 197 -14.24 -5.80 -8.36
N ILE A 198 -14.87 -6.93 -8.65
CA ILE A 198 -14.36 -8.26 -8.35
C ILE A 198 -13.69 -8.82 -9.61
N PHE A 199 -12.44 -9.27 -9.47
CA PHE A 199 -11.66 -9.88 -10.54
C PHE A 199 -11.15 -11.26 -10.10
N LYS A 200 -11.15 -12.19 -11.04
CA LYS A 200 -10.50 -13.49 -10.88
C LYS A 200 -9.04 -13.37 -11.29
N GLU A 201 -8.16 -13.92 -10.46
CA GLU A 201 -6.73 -14.05 -10.70
C GLU A 201 -6.33 -15.55 -10.67
N SER A 202 -5.06 -15.87 -10.92
CA SER A 202 -4.59 -17.26 -10.97
C SER A 202 -4.74 -18.01 -9.64
N ASN A 203 -4.66 -17.29 -8.51
CA ASN A 203 -4.64 -17.87 -7.16
C ASN A 203 -5.90 -17.55 -6.34
N GLY A 204 -6.94 -16.96 -6.94
CA GLY A 204 -8.17 -16.63 -6.23
C GLY A 204 -8.95 -15.48 -6.82
N VAL A 205 -9.62 -14.75 -5.95
CA VAL A 205 -10.44 -13.57 -6.28
C VAL A 205 -9.86 -12.37 -5.56
N VAL A 206 -9.77 -11.25 -6.28
CA VAL A 206 -9.33 -9.97 -5.77
C VAL A 206 -10.47 -8.96 -5.96
N ALA A 207 -10.67 -8.10 -4.98
CA ALA A 207 -11.59 -6.97 -5.10
C ALA A 207 -10.84 -5.66 -5.03
N VAL A 208 -11.28 -4.70 -5.85
CA VAL A 208 -10.80 -3.33 -5.84
C VAL A 208 -11.95 -2.45 -5.38
N ASP A 209 -11.74 -1.71 -4.29
CA ASP A 209 -12.69 -0.72 -3.80
C ASP A 209 -12.65 0.54 -4.69
N ALA A 210 -13.78 0.88 -5.29
CA ALA A 210 -13.88 1.96 -6.25
C ALA A 210 -13.72 3.35 -5.60
N LYS A 211 -13.94 3.46 -4.29
CA LYS A 211 -13.88 4.71 -3.55
C LYS A 211 -12.46 5.09 -3.20
N ASN A 212 -11.65 4.13 -2.76
CA ASN A 212 -10.34 4.40 -2.18
C ASN A 212 -9.19 3.60 -2.80
N SER A 213 -9.45 2.81 -3.85
CA SER A 213 -8.47 1.98 -4.56
C SER A 213 -7.84 0.84 -3.76
N VAL A 214 -8.35 0.55 -2.55
CA VAL A 214 -7.86 -0.55 -1.72
C VAL A 214 -8.11 -1.89 -2.41
N ILE A 215 -7.08 -2.73 -2.41
CA ILE A 215 -7.12 -4.09 -2.93
C ILE A 215 -7.34 -5.04 -1.75
N THR A 216 -8.34 -5.92 -1.86
CA THR A 216 -8.56 -6.99 -0.87
C THR A 216 -8.48 -8.35 -1.54
N HIS A 217 -7.66 -9.24 -0.96
CA HIS A 217 -7.50 -10.63 -1.38
C HIS A 217 -8.51 -11.54 -0.68
N ASN A 218 -8.84 -12.67 -1.31
CA ASN A 218 -9.64 -13.75 -0.71
C ASN A 218 -10.98 -13.27 -0.15
N VAL A 219 -11.68 -12.42 -0.90
CA VAL A 219 -13.03 -11.99 -0.51
C VAL A 219 -13.92 -13.23 -0.38
N ASP A 220 -14.55 -13.40 0.79
CA ASP A 220 -15.43 -14.53 1.11
C ASP A 220 -16.46 -14.74 0.00
N ASP A 221 -16.24 -15.76 -0.82
CA ASP A 221 -17.25 -16.24 -1.76
C ASP A 221 -18.12 -17.26 -1.03
N GLU A 222 -19.14 -16.80 -0.30
CA GLU A 222 -20.29 -17.64 0.02
C GLU A 222 -21.07 -18.04 -1.27
N GLU A 223 -20.77 -17.44 -2.43
CA GLU A 223 -21.41 -17.75 -3.71
C GLU A 223 -20.70 -18.81 -4.58
N GLN A 224 -19.54 -19.35 -4.16
CA GLN A 224 -18.85 -20.41 -4.90
C GLN A 224 -19.62 -21.75 -4.96
N GLU A 225 -20.63 -21.94 -4.10
CA GLU A 225 -21.47 -23.14 -4.16
C GLU A 225 -22.57 -23.11 -5.25
N LYS A 226 -22.92 -21.96 -5.84
CA LYS A 226 -24.03 -21.88 -6.81
C LYS A 226 -23.60 -21.90 -8.27
N VAL A 227 -22.42 -21.38 -8.62
CA VAL A 227 -21.96 -21.33 -10.00
C VAL A 227 -21.39 -22.69 -10.43
N THR A 228 -20.67 -23.36 -9.54
CA THR A 228 -20.03 -24.67 -9.80
C THR A 228 -21.05 -25.83 -9.95
N LYS A 229 -22.30 -25.66 -9.46
CA LYS A 229 -23.37 -26.67 -9.57
C LYS A 229 -24.20 -26.56 -10.86
N LYS A 230 -24.08 -25.51 -11.66
CA LYS A 230 -24.84 -25.37 -12.92
C LYS A 230 -24.17 -26.01 -14.13
N ASP A 231 -22.83 -26.07 -14.15
CA ASP A 231 -22.09 -26.63 -15.28
C ASP A 231 -21.81 -28.13 -15.16
N PHE A 232 -22.16 -28.78 -14.03
CA PHE A 232 -21.80 -30.19 -13.77
C PHE A 232 -22.99 -31.18 -13.82
N VAL A 233 -24.22 -30.76 -14.14
CA VAL A 233 -25.42 -31.63 -14.08
C VAL A 233 -26.01 -31.96 -15.45
N GLN A 234 -25.47 -31.48 -16.57
CA GLN A 234 -26.07 -31.74 -17.89
C GLN A 234 -25.51 -32.93 -18.68
N GLU A 235 -24.59 -33.72 -18.13
CA GLU A 235 -24.11 -34.95 -18.76
C GLU A 235 -23.91 -36.07 -17.72
N GLN A 236 -25.00 -36.77 -17.37
CA GLN A 236 -25.10 -38.24 -17.32
C GLN A 236 -26.46 -38.67 -16.72
N GLU A 237 -27.36 -39.01 -17.63
CA GLU A 237 -28.29 -40.14 -17.61
C GLU A 237 -28.82 -40.70 -16.27
N THR A 238 -30.12 -40.48 -16.07
CA THR A 238 -31.15 -41.53 -15.93
C THR A 238 -30.76 -42.86 -15.24
N VAL A 239 -31.44 -43.17 -14.13
CA VAL A 239 -32.39 -44.32 -13.97
C VAL A 239 -32.94 -44.35 -12.54
N LYS A 240 -34.23 -44.69 -12.45
CA LYS A 240 -35.13 -44.84 -11.30
C LYS A 240 -34.61 -45.71 -10.14
N GLY A 241 -35.13 -45.45 -8.92
CA GLY A 241 -35.20 -46.46 -7.85
C GLY A 241 -35.71 -45.95 -6.51
N ASN A 242 -36.94 -46.33 -6.18
CA ASN A 242 -37.77 -46.10 -4.98
C ASN A 242 -37.22 -46.47 -3.60
N ASP A 243 -37.97 -45.98 -2.59
CA ASP A 243 -38.24 -46.52 -1.23
C ASP A 243 -37.15 -46.38 -0.17
N SER A 244 -37.42 -46.28 1.14
CA SER A 244 -38.58 -45.90 1.97
C SER A 244 -38.11 -46.08 3.42
N SER A 245 -38.67 -45.26 4.32
CA SER A 245 -38.83 -45.48 5.76
C SER A 245 -37.63 -45.41 6.72
N THR A 246 -37.66 -44.37 7.56
CA THR A 246 -37.93 -44.39 9.02
C THR A 246 -37.40 -45.57 9.85
N TYR A 247 -36.66 -45.29 10.94
CA TYR A 247 -37.09 -45.50 12.35
C TYR A 247 -35.92 -45.44 13.37
N THR A 248 -36.02 -44.43 14.23
CA THR A 248 -35.86 -44.42 15.71
C THR A 248 -34.62 -44.98 16.45
N SER A 249 -34.09 -44.06 17.25
CA SER A 249 -33.86 -44.15 18.72
C SER A 249 -32.58 -44.78 19.26
N SER A 250 -31.78 -43.86 19.80
CA SER A 250 -31.35 -43.83 21.21
C SER A 250 -30.32 -44.86 21.67
N LYS A 251 -29.09 -44.37 21.93
CA LYS A 251 -28.50 -44.49 23.27
C LYS A 251 -27.47 -43.40 23.54
N LYS A 252 -27.76 -42.71 24.65
CA LYS A 252 -26.96 -41.69 25.31
C LYS A 252 -25.92 -42.43 26.16
N GLU A 253 -24.65 -42.32 25.83
CA GLU A 253 -23.57 -42.57 26.78
C GLU A 253 -22.87 -41.23 27.06
N THR A 254 -23.03 -40.82 28.31
CA THR A 254 -22.44 -39.61 28.87
C THR A 254 -21.12 -40.05 29.49
N SER A 255 -20.02 -39.81 28.80
CA SER A 255 -18.68 -39.79 29.38
C SER A 255 -18.06 -38.45 29.00
N SER A 256 -17.74 -37.65 30.02
CA SER A 256 -17.23 -36.29 29.93
C SER A 256 -15.77 -36.26 29.50
N THR A 257 -15.48 -36.71 28.28
CA THR A 257 -14.26 -36.35 27.56
C THR A 257 -14.49 -35.00 26.92
N VAL A 258 -13.72 -33.98 27.33
CA VAL A 258 -13.62 -32.72 26.58
C VAL A 258 -13.11 -33.09 25.19
N SER A 259 -14.00 -33.14 24.20
CA SER A 259 -13.62 -33.60 22.87
C SER A 259 -12.70 -32.58 22.20
N LYS A 260 -11.65 -33.06 21.54
CA LYS A 260 -10.73 -32.24 20.72
C LYS A 260 -11.48 -31.21 19.87
N THR A 261 -12.58 -31.62 19.24
CA THR A 261 -13.46 -30.76 18.42
C THR A 261 -14.02 -29.58 19.21
N LYS A 262 -14.42 -29.78 20.47
CA LYS A 262 -14.92 -28.69 21.31
C LYS A 262 -13.84 -27.64 21.56
N VAL A 263 -12.63 -28.07 21.90
CA VAL A 263 -11.52 -27.14 22.18
C VAL A 263 -11.08 -26.42 20.91
N LEU A 264 -11.05 -27.09 19.75
CA LEU A 264 -10.78 -26.44 18.46
C LEU A 264 -11.83 -25.38 18.12
N ASN A 265 -13.11 -25.65 18.38
CA ASN A 265 -14.17 -24.64 18.20
C ASN A 265 -14.00 -23.46 19.17
N GLU A 266 -13.55 -23.70 20.40
CA GLU A 266 -13.22 -22.64 21.36
C GLU A 266 -12.01 -21.81 20.89
N LEU A 267 -11.00 -22.43 20.26
CA LEU A 267 -9.87 -21.70 19.66
C LEU A 267 -10.33 -20.82 18.49
N ALA A 268 -11.17 -21.35 17.59
CA ALA A 268 -11.74 -20.58 16.48
C ALA A 268 -12.64 -19.43 16.99
N ALA A 269 -13.37 -19.63 18.09
CA ALA A 269 -14.14 -18.57 18.72
C ALA A 269 -13.23 -17.48 19.34
N LEU A 270 -12.09 -17.88 19.91
CA LEU A 270 -11.07 -16.96 20.44
C LEU A 270 -10.50 -16.04 19.35
N GLU A 271 -10.30 -16.55 18.13
CA GLU A 271 -9.84 -15.74 17.00
C GLU A 271 -10.79 -14.59 16.68
N ASN A 272 -12.10 -14.82 16.83
CA ASN A 272 -13.12 -13.78 16.64
C ASN A 272 -13.21 -12.79 17.82
N GLN A 273 -12.55 -13.08 18.94
CA GLN A 273 -12.48 -12.19 20.12
C GLN A 273 -11.20 -11.36 20.14
N GLU A 274 -10.26 -11.62 19.23
CA GLU A 274 -9.06 -10.82 19.09
C GLU A 274 -9.43 -9.39 18.74
N LYS A 275 -8.79 -8.42 19.40
CA LYS A 275 -8.87 -7.03 18.99
C LYS A 275 -8.11 -6.87 17.69
N HIS A 276 -8.74 -6.24 16.70
CA HIS A 276 -8.10 -5.84 15.47
C HIS A 276 -7.51 -4.44 15.62
N ILE A 277 -6.28 -4.26 15.14
CA ILE A 277 -5.48 -3.05 15.35
C ILE A 277 -6.25 -1.83 14.83
N ASN A 278 -6.73 -0.99 15.75
CA ASN A 278 -7.39 0.29 15.45
C ASN A 278 -6.76 1.41 16.29
N ALA A 279 -5.44 1.38 16.35
CA ALA A 279 -4.63 2.13 17.29
C ALA A 279 -3.86 3.27 16.60
N ILE A 280 -3.70 4.41 17.31
CA ILE A 280 -3.06 5.63 16.79
C ILE A 280 -1.59 5.73 17.24
N SER A 281 -1.20 5.06 18.33
CA SER A 281 0.16 5.09 18.86
C SER A 281 0.79 3.69 18.99
N THR A 282 2.12 3.63 18.98
CA THR A 282 2.87 2.38 19.23
C THR A 282 2.48 1.72 20.55
N ASN A 283 2.24 2.50 21.61
CA ASN A 283 1.80 1.93 22.89
C ASN A 283 0.41 1.31 22.81
N ASP A 284 -0.50 1.92 22.05
CA ASP A 284 -1.85 1.38 21.85
C ASP A 284 -1.78 0.06 21.06
N ILE A 285 -0.96 0.02 20.00
CA ILE A 285 -0.72 -1.22 19.22
C ILE A 285 -0.16 -2.32 20.13
N VAL A 286 0.88 -2.02 20.91
CA VAL A 286 1.50 -2.99 21.82
C VAL A 286 0.50 -3.47 22.88
N ASN A 287 -0.31 -2.57 23.44
CA ASN A 287 -1.33 -2.92 24.43
C ASN A 287 -2.40 -3.85 23.84
N GLU A 288 -2.91 -3.57 22.65
CA GLU A 288 -3.90 -4.43 21.98
C GLU A 288 -3.33 -5.82 21.67
N ILE A 289 -2.07 -5.90 21.22
CA ILE A 289 -1.38 -7.17 21.00
C ILE A 289 -1.17 -7.92 22.33
N GLU A 290 -0.79 -7.23 23.40
CA GLU A 290 -0.61 -7.83 24.72
C GLU A 290 -1.95 -8.32 25.32
N GLU A 291 -3.07 -7.64 25.05
CA GLU A 291 -4.41 -8.12 25.43
C GLU A 291 -4.79 -9.39 24.66
N ASN A 292 -4.53 -9.45 23.36
CA ASN A 292 -4.70 -10.66 22.56
C ASN A 292 -3.78 -11.78 23.10
N TYR A 293 -2.52 -11.47 23.39
CA TYR A 293 -1.60 -12.42 24.03
C TYR A 293 -2.16 -12.98 25.34
N GLN A 294 -2.71 -12.14 26.23
CA GLN A 294 -3.29 -12.61 27.50
C GLN A 294 -4.48 -13.55 27.26
N LEU A 295 -5.32 -13.25 26.29
CA LEU A 295 -6.43 -14.13 25.89
C LEU A 295 -5.92 -15.52 25.50
N TRP A 296 -4.89 -15.59 24.66
CA TRP A 296 -4.29 -16.85 24.22
C TRP A 296 -3.48 -17.55 25.30
N ASP A 297 -2.76 -16.83 26.16
CA ASP A 297 -1.97 -17.42 27.25
C ASP A 297 -2.89 -18.05 28.32
N ASN A 298 -4.02 -17.40 28.63
CA ASN A 298 -5.06 -17.98 29.47
C ASN A 298 -5.57 -19.29 28.85
N LYS A 299 -5.87 -19.27 27.54
CA LYS A 299 -6.36 -20.47 26.85
C LYS A 299 -5.31 -21.59 26.80
N LEU A 300 -4.04 -21.24 26.60
CA LEU A 300 -2.92 -22.17 26.64
C LEU A 300 -2.82 -22.87 28.00
N ASN A 301 -2.96 -22.11 29.08
CA ASN A 301 -2.92 -22.64 30.45
C ASN A 301 -4.11 -23.56 30.76
N GLU A 302 -5.31 -23.27 30.23
CA GLU A 302 -6.47 -24.16 30.31
C GLU A 302 -6.26 -25.49 29.57
N ILE A 303 -5.75 -25.42 28.35
CA ILE A 303 -5.44 -26.59 27.50
C ILE A 303 -4.39 -27.46 28.20
N TYR A 304 -3.30 -26.85 28.66
CA TYR A 304 -2.22 -27.55 29.35
C TYR A 304 -2.71 -28.19 30.67
N SER A 305 -3.56 -27.51 31.42
CA SER A 305 -4.19 -28.05 32.64
C SER A 305 -5.13 -29.21 32.35
N THR A 306 -5.87 -29.14 31.24
CA THR A 306 -6.72 -30.25 30.78
C THR A 306 -5.87 -31.47 30.44
N LEU A 307 -4.81 -31.29 29.65
CA LEU A 307 -3.86 -32.35 29.29
C LEU A 307 -3.19 -32.99 30.52
N LYS A 308 -2.86 -32.19 31.54
CA LYS A 308 -2.34 -32.70 32.82
C LYS A 308 -3.29 -33.68 33.51
N ASN A 309 -4.59 -33.45 33.40
CA ASN A 309 -5.60 -34.23 34.09
C ASN A 309 -6.09 -35.43 33.25
N THR A 310 -5.92 -35.41 31.93
CA THR A 310 -6.42 -36.45 31.03
C THR A 310 -5.35 -37.41 30.53
N MET A 311 -4.08 -36.99 30.48
CA MET A 311 -2.97 -37.83 30.01
C MET A 311 -2.42 -38.73 31.13
N SER A 312 -1.72 -39.80 30.75
CA SER A 312 -0.91 -40.58 31.70
C SER A 312 0.25 -39.74 32.24
N ALA A 313 0.73 -40.08 33.45
CA ALA A 313 1.83 -39.36 34.09
C ALA A 313 3.09 -39.29 33.22
N ASP A 314 3.47 -40.39 32.56
CA ASP A 314 4.64 -40.45 31.69
C ASP A 314 4.48 -39.58 30.44
N ALA A 315 3.31 -39.62 29.81
CA ALA A 315 3.02 -38.81 28.63
C ALA A 315 2.99 -37.31 28.97
N PHE A 316 2.40 -36.95 30.12
CA PHE A 316 2.40 -35.58 30.60
C PHE A 316 3.80 -35.10 31.01
N GLN A 317 4.64 -35.95 31.61
CA GLN A 317 6.02 -35.60 31.95
C GLN A 317 6.86 -35.29 30.69
N SER A 318 6.65 -36.04 29.60
CA SER A 318 7.23 -35.75 28.29
C SER A 318 6.72 -34.40 27.75
N LEU A 319 5.41 -34.16 27.79
CA LEU A 319 4.81 -32.88 27.39
C LEU A 319 5.36 -31.70 28.20
N LYS A 320 5.48 -31.84 29.52
CA LYS A 320 6.03 -30.82 30.42
C LYS A 320 7.44 -30.41 30.02
N THR A 321 8.28 -31.38 29.66
CA THR A 321 9.66 -31.13 29.20
C THR A 321 9.65 -30.30 27.91
N LYS A 322 8.79 -30.66 26.94
CA LYS A 322 8.61 -29.91 25.69
C LYS A 322 8.05 -28.51 25.95
N GLN A 323 7.11 -28.36 26.88
CA GLN A 323 6.52 -27.07 27.22
C GLN A 323 7.56 -26.12 27.84
N VAL A 324 8.41 -26.61 28.75
CA VAL A 324 9.51 -25.82 29.33
C VAL A 324 10.52 -25.40 28.26
N ALA A 325 10.86 -26.28 27.33
CA ALA A 325 11.75 -25.94 26.21
C ALA A 325 11.15 -24.85 25.31
N TRP A 326 9.86 -24.99 24.97
CA TRP A 326 9.13 -24.00 24.18
C TRP A 326 9.06 -22.62 24.87
N VAL A 327 8.80 -22.56 26.19
CA VAL A 327 8.81 -21.27 26.92
C VAL A 327 10.17 -20.59 26.82
N LYS A 328 11.27 -21.33 27.00
CA LYS A 328 12.63 -20.78 26.87
C LYS A 328 12.91 -20.26 25.47
N GLU A 329 12.47 -20.97 24.45
CA GLU A 329 12.60 -20.54 23.06
C GLU A 329 11.82 -19.24 22.81
N LYS A 330 10.55 -19.19 23.24
CA LYS A 330 9.69 -18.00 23.14
C LYS A 330 10.33 -16.80 23.82
N GLU A 331 10.74 -16.94 25.06
CA GLU A 331 11.38 -15.86 25.83
C GLU A 331 12.70 -15.40 25.18
N SER A 332 13.48 -16.31 24.62
CA SER A 332 14.72 -15.97 23.92
C SER A 332 14.46 -15.17 22.64
N LYS A 333 13.47 -15.56 21.83
CA LYS A 333 13.09 -14.85 20.59
C LYS A 333 12.56 -13.46 20.89
N VAL A 334 11.59 -13.36 21.82
CA VAL A 334 11.01 -12.08 22.26
C VAL A 334 12.08 -11.14 22.80
N LYS A 335 13.02 -11.66 23.62
CA LYS A 335 14.13 -10.86 24.15
C LYS A 335 15.09 -10.40 23.06
N ALA A 336 15.40 -11.26 22.08
CA ALA A 336 16.29 -10.89 20.97
C ALA A 336 15.71 -9.73 20.16
N ILE A 337 14.41 -9.78 19.84
CA ILE A 337 13.70 -8.70 19.15
C ILE A 337 13.70 -7.42 20.00
N ALA A 338 13.32 -7.50 21.28
CA ALA A 338 13.26 -6.34 22.16
C ALA A 338 14.63 -5.65 22.39
N MET A 339 15.72 -6.40 22.21
CA MET A 339 17.10 -5.91 22.34
C MET A 339 17.69 -5.38 21.03
N ASP A 340 16.99 -5.46 19.89
CA ASP A 340 17.50 -4.88 18.65
C ASP A 340 17.51 -3.35 18.74
N GLU A 341 18.70 -2.77 18.79
CA GLU A 341 18.88 -1.32 18.86
C GLU A 341 18.62 -0.63 17.51
N ASN A 342 18.62 -1.38 16.40
CA ASN A 342 18.43 -0.84 15.06
C ASN A 342 16.95 -0.60 14.73
N ASN A 343 16.03 -1.28 15.42
CA ASN A 343 14.61 -1.31 15.06
C ASN A 343 13.73 -0.34 15.89
N GLY A 344 14.33 0.71 16.44
CA GLY A 344 13.62 1.84 17.07
C GLY A 344 12.52 1.42 18.06
N THR A 345 11.32 1.98 17.90
CA THR A 345 10.12 1.60 18.68
C THR A 345 9.36 0.41 18.08
N MET A 346 9.65 0.03 16.83
CA MET A 346 9.01 -1.09 16.13
C MET A 346 9.31 -2.43 16.83
N LYS A 347 10.50 -2.56 17.41
CA LYS A 347 10.88 -3.74 18.22
C LYS A 347 9.90 -4.08 19.34
N TYR A 348 9.19 -3.09 19.90
CA TYR A 348 8.19 -3.36 20.94
C TYR A 348 6.93 -4.00 20.36
N ILE A 349 6.51 -3.57 19.18
CA ILE A 349 5.39 -4.17 18.44
C ILE A 349 5.77 -5.59 18.02
N GLU A 350 6.94 -5.76 17.40
CA GLU A 350 7.40 -7.07 16.93
C GLU A 350 7.61 -8.06 18.08
N ALA A 351 8.15 -7.62 19.22
CA ALA A 351 8.32 -8.48 20.38
C ALA A 351 6.97 -8.91 20.98
N ALA A 352 5.99 -8.01 21.02
CA ALA A 352 4.63 -8.33 21.46
C ALA A 352 3.93 -9.30 20.47
N ASP A 353 4.07 -9.05 19.17
CA ASP A 353 3.47 -9.86 18.11
C ASP A 353 4.06 -11.27 18.07
N GLU A 354 5.38 -11.42 18.18
CA GLU A 354 6.05 -12.73 18.26
C GLU A 354 5.57 -13.52 19.48
N LYS A 355 5.47 -12.85 20.63
CA LYS A 355 4.97 -13.45 21.88
C LYS A 355 3.52 -13.94 21.73
N TYR A 356 2.67 -13.16 21.09
CA TYR A 356 1.29 -13.50 20.76
C TYR A 356 1.21 -14.69 19.80
N LYS A 357 1.86 -14.61 18.62
CA LYS A 357 1.85 -15.64 17.57
C LYS A 357 2.31 -16.99 18.08
N MET A 358 3.47 -17.04 18.73
CA MET A 358 4.00 -18.30 19.28
C MET A 358 3.03 -18.93 20.28
N THR A 359 2.33 -18.12 21.08
CA THR A 359 1.37 -18.60 22.09
C THR A 359 0.10 -19.15 21.43
N LYS A 360 -0.43 -18.47 20.42
CA LYS A 360 -1.57 -18.92 19.60
C LYS A 360 -1.27 -20.24 18.88
N GLU A 361 -0.14 -20.32 18.19
CA GLU A 361 0.32 -21.54 17.52
C GLU A 361 0.44 -22.71 18.51
N ARG A 362 0.99 -22.45 19.70
CA ARG A 362 1.15 -23.47 20.72
C ARG A 362 -0.19 -24.02 21.23
N CYS A 363 -1.24 -23.20 21.33
CA CYS A 363 -2.59 -23.69 21.65
C CYS A 363 -3.05 -24.74 20.63
N TYR A 364 -2.91 -24.44 19.34
CA TYR A 364 -3.28 -25.38 18.28
C TYR A 364 -2.41 -26.64 18.29
N GLU A 365 -1.10 -26.52 18.50
CA GLU A 365 -0.20 -27.68 18.63
C GLU A 365 -0.60 -28.61 19.77
N LEU A 366 -0.94 -28.06 20.94
CA LEU A 366 -1.33 -28.85 22.11
C LEU A 366 -2.63 -29.62 21.86
N VAL A 367 -3.64 -28.96 21.29
CA VAL A 367 -4.92 -29.61 20.98
C VAL A 367 -4.75 -30.65 19.88
N ASN A 368 -4.04 -30.31 18.80
CA ASN A 368 -3.89 -31.21 17.66
C ASN A 368 -3.01 -32.42 17.97
N GLY A 369 -1.95 -32.24 18.76
CA GLY A 369 -0.96 -33.27 19.05
C GLY A 369 -1.25 -34.13 20.28
N TYR A 370 -2.07 -33.66 21.23
CA TYR A 370 -2.20 -34.32 22.54
C TYR A 370 -3.65 -34.54 23.01
N MET A 371 -4.65 -33.92 22.38
CA MET A 371 -6.06 -34.23 22.67
C MET A 371 -6.60 -35.27 21.68
N ASN A 372 -7.28 -36.28 22.22
CA ASN A 372 -7.96 -37.35 21.48
C ASN A 372 -9.47 -37.11 21.41
#